data_AF-A0AAF5RVH2-F1
#
_entry.id   AF-A0AAF5RVH2-F1
#
_cell.length_a   1.000
_cell.length_b   1.000
_cell.length_c   1.000
_cell.angle_alpha   90.00
_cell.angle_beta   90.00
_cell.angle_gamma   90.00
#
_symmetry.space_group_name_H-M   'P 1'
#
loop_
_entity.id
_entity.type
_entity.pdbx_description
1 polymer ?
#
loop_
_entity_poly.entity_id
_entity_poly.type
_entity_poly.pdbx_seq_one_letter_code
_entity_poly.pdbx_strand_id
1 'polypeptide(L)'
;MPFSSHLPRIYYLQHSENQKILKREKICIFVSLRFRYPKHLYMLRGNHETRAVNRIYGFFEECIQRFPNKNDGTQLWTLYQHTFNCMPFAALIGERIFAAHGGIFEDLLNWNQFERICRPTDITDIGFINDLIWADPGNFPGKYIQSPRGVSQSLHMRKLKNGSI
;
A
#
# COMPACT_ATOMS: atom_id res chain seq x y z
N MET A 1 13.83 -34.69 5.80
CA MET A 1 13.04 -33.51 6.24
C MET A 1 12.43 -32.90 5.00
N PRO A 2 11.10 -32.83 4.83
CA PRO A 2 10.54 -32.27 3.61
C PRO A 2 10.58 -30.74 3.69
N PHE A 3 11.12 -30.14 2.64
CA PHE A 3 11.07 -28.70 2.39
C PHE A 3 9.62 -28.22 2.43
N SER A 4 9.30 -27.32 3.35
CA SER A 4 8.00 -26.65 3.35
C SER A 4 7.98 -25.60 2.23
N SER A 5 7.34 -25.96 1.13
CA SER A 5 7.19 -25.21 -0.12
C SER A 5 6.21 -24.03 -0.02
N HIS A 6 6.28 -23.24 1.05
CA HIS A 6 5.35 -22.12 1.23
C HIS A 6 5.91 -20.88 0.56
N LEU A 7 5.39 -20.58 -0.64
CA LEU A 7 5.64 -19.33 -1.36
C LEU A 7 5.41 -18.12 -0.42
N PRO A 8 6.25 -17.07 -0.52
CA PRO A 8 6.04 -15.85 0.25
C PRO A 8 4.68 -15.24 -0.09
N ARG A 9 3.90 -14.89 0.93
CA ARG A 9 2.59 -14.28 0.79
C ARG A 9 2.70 -12.77 0.95
N ILE A 10 2.22 -12.06 -0.06
CA ILE A 10 2.12 -10.60 -0.05
C ILE A 10 0.70 -10.21 0.34
N TYR A 11 0.59 -9.31 1.32
CA TYR A 11 -0.68 -8.75 1.76
C TYR A 11 -0.68 -7.24 1.56
N TYR A 12 -1.78 -6.76 0.99
CA TYR A 12 -2.15 -5.34 1.04
C TYR A 12 -3.12 -5.17 2.20
N LEU A 13 -2.90 -4.14 3.01
CA LEU A 13 -3.84 -3.73 4.05
C LEU A 13 -5.00 -2.94 3.42
N GLN A 14 -5.58 -3.43 2.31
CA GLN A 14 -6.62 -2.66 1.64
C GLN A 14 -7.89 -2.61 2.50
N HIS A 15 -8.42 -1.41 2.61
CA HIS A 15 -9.63 -1.09 3.32
C HIS A 15 -10.83 -1.33 2.40
N SER A 16 -11.76 -2.20 2.77
CA SER A 16 -13.11 -2.15 2.21
C SER A 16 -13.89 -1.07 2.96
N GLU A 17 -14.47 -0.09 2.25
CA GLU A 17 -15.25 1.02 2.84
C GLU A 17 -16.36 0.53 3.79
N ASN A 18 -16.81 -0.72 3.63
CA ASN A 18 -17.91 -1.33 4.37
C ASN A 18 -17.54 -2.01 5.72
N GLN A 19 -16.27 -2.04 6.15
CA GLN A 19 -15.88 -2.68 7.43
C GLN A 19 -15.14 -1.71 8.36
N LYS A 20 -15.89 -0.90 9.12
CA LYS A 20 -15.34 0.02 10.13
C LYS A 20 -14.78 -0.67 11.39
N ILE A 21 -15.23 -1.89 11.71
CA ILE A 21 -14.99 -2.52 13.02
C ILE A 21 -13.73 -3.43 13.05
N LEU A 22 -13.09 -3.68 11.92
CA LEU A 22 -11.99 -4.67 11.82
C LEU A 22 -10.65 -4.07 11.36
N LYS A 23 -10.49 -2.74 11.29
CA LYS A 23 -9.31 -2.12 10.66
C LYS A 23 -8.07 -2.30 11.52
N ARG A 24 -8.14 -1.92 12.80
CA ARG A 24 -7.00 -2.03 13.73
C ARG A 24 -6.61 -3.47 14.03
N GLU A 25 -7.57 -4.34 14.36
CA GLU A 25 -7.31 -5.74 14.70
C GLU A 25 -6.62 -6.45 13.55
N LYS A 26 -7.04 -6.20 12.30
CA LYS A 26 -6.34 -6.72 11.11
C LYS A 26 -4.89 -6.25 11.08
N ILE A 27 -4.62 -4.95 11.24
CA ILE A 27 -3.26 -4.42 11.24
C ILE A 27 -2.42 -5.07 12.35
N CYS A 28 -2.94 -5.15 13.58
CA CYS A 28 -2.25 -5.82 14.69
C CYS A 28 -1.92 -7.27 14.35
N ILE A 29 -2.89 -8.04 13.85
CA ILE A 29 -2.70 -9.44 13.48
C ILE A 29 -1.63 -9.57 12.39
N PHE A 30 -1.69 -8.78 11.32
CA PHE A 30 -0.71 -8.83 10.24
C PHE A 30 0.68 -8.43 10.71
N VAL A 31 0.80 -7.41 11.55
CA VAL A 31 2.08 -7.01 12.15
C VAL A 31 2.63 -8.12 13.05
N SER A 32 1.80 -8.72 13.92
CA SER A 32 2.22 -9.86 14.75
C SER A 32 2.65 -11.06 13.92
N LEU A 33 1.91 -11.39 12.86
CA LEU A 33 2.28 -12.46 11.92
C LEU A 33 3.56 -12.11 11.16
N ARG A 34 3.79 -10.84 10.82
CA ARG A 34 5.03 -10.37 10.19
C ARG A 34 6.24 -10.55 11.10
N PHE A 35 6.09 -10.36 12.41
CA PHE A 35 7.13 -10.66 13.40
C PHE A 35 7.34 -12.17 13.55
N ARG A 36 6.26 -12.97 13.57
CA ARG A 36 6.34 -14.43 13.73
C ARG A 36 6.86 -15.16 12.50
N TYR A 37 6.59 -14.64 11.30
CA TYR A 37 6.92 -15.24 10.00
C TYR A 37 7.59 -14.25 9.04
N PRO A 38 8.73 -13.66 9.40
CA PRO A 38 9.33 -12.54 8.67
C PRO A 38 9.81 -12.87 7.25
N LYS A 39 10.03 -14.16 6.94
CA LYS A 39 10.45 -14.66 5.63
C LYS A 39 9.28 -15.12 4.74
N HIS A 40 8.06 -15.18 5.29
CA HIS A 40 6.91 -15.75 4.58
C HIS A 40 5.77 -14.75 4.41
N LEU A 41 5.73 -13.69 5.22
CA LEU A 41 4.71 -12.67 5.14
C LEU A 41 5.35 -11.32 4.84
N TYR A 42 4.86 -10.66 3.80
CA TYR A 42 5.28 -9.32 3.39
C TYR A 42 4.06 -8.43 3.32
N MET A 43 4.19 -7.21 3.85
CA MET A 43 3.13 -6.21 3.83
C MET A 43 3.59 -5.06 2.96
N LEU A 44 2.80 -4.73 1.93
CA LEU A 44 3.02 -3.55 1.09
C LEU A 44 2.10 -2.41 1.52
N ARG A 45 2.58 -1.18 1.37
CA ARG A 45 1.85 0.03 1.73
C ARG A 45 0.84 0.39 0.63
N GLY A 46 -0.42 0.58 1.00
CA GLY A 46 -1.45 1.11 0.13
C GLY A 46 -1.75 2.58 0.39
N ASN A 47 -2.69 3.12 -0.40
CA ASN A 47 -3.14 4.51 -0.26
C ASN A 47 -3.84 4.79 1.07
N HIS A 48 -4.55 3.81 1.64
CA HIS A 48 -5.16 3.90 2.96
C HIS A 48 -4.16 3.81 4.11
N GLU A 49 -2.89 3.47 3.87
CA GLU A 49 -1.82 3.54 4.89
C GLU A 49 -1.09 4.90 4.83
N THR A 50 -1.82 5.97 4.51
CA THR A 50 -1.35 7.35 4.50
C THR A 50 -2.09 8.19 5.51
N ARG A 51 -1.44 9.24 6.01
CA ARG A 51 -2.03 10.13 7.01
C ARG A 51 -3.29 10.83 6.50
N ALA A 52 -3.28 11.29 5.26
CA ALA A 52 -4.40 11.99 4.66
C ALA A 52 -5.62 11.08 4.54
N VAL A 53 -5.44 9.89 3.94
CA VAL A 53 -6.55 8.97 3.68
C VAL A 53 -7.08 8.36 4.98
N ASN A 54 -6.23 7.80 5.84
CA ASN A 54 -6.74 7.09 7.01
C ASN A 54 -7.41 8.00 8.05
N ARG A 55 -7.08 9.30 8.04
CA ARG A 55 -7.76 10.31 8.83
C ARG A 55 -9.16 10.61 8.30
N ILE A 56 -9.32 10.77 6.99
CA ILE A 56 -10.64 11.06 6.38
C ILE A 56 -11.55 9.83 6.43
N TYR A 57 -10.98 8.63 6.24
CA TYR A 57 -11.73 7.39 6.12
C TYR A 57 -11.90 6.63 7.45
N GLY A 58 -11.82 7.32 8.59
CA GLY A 58 -12.34 6.83 9.87
C GLY A 58 -11.38 6.06 10.76
N PHE A 59 -10.12 5.82 10.36
CA PHE A 59 -9.16 5.07 11.20
C PHE A 59 -8.67 5.90 12.38
N PHE A 60 -8.51 7.21 12.17
CA PHE A 60 -8.18 8.15 13.23
C PHE A 60 -9.29 8.20 14.30
N GLU A 61 -10.53 8.35 13.85
CA GLU A 61 -11.72 8.38 14.72
C GLU A 61 -11.88 7.07 15.49
N GLU A 62 -11.66 5.93 14.84
CA GLU A 62 -11.66 4.60 15.49
C GLU A 62 -10.64 4.52 16.63
N CYS A 63 -9.42 5.03 16.42
CA CYS A 63 -8.39 5.05 17.45
C CYS A 63 -8.80 5.92 18.65
N ILE A 64 -9.36 7.11 18.40
CA ILE A 64 -9.80 8.03 19.45
C ILE A 64 -11.00 7.47 20.22
N GLN A 65 -12.01 6.97 19.53
CA GLN A 65 -13.23 6.46 20.17
C GLN A 65 -12.95 5.27 21.07
N ARG A 66 -11.99 4.42 20.68
CA ARG A 66 -11.68 3.19 21.41
C ARG A 66 -10.71 3.39 22.57
N PHE A 67 -9.91 4.45 22.52
CA PHE A 67 -9.00 4.88 23.59
C PHE A 67 -9.26 6.36 23.94
N PRO A 68 -10.39 6.65 24.61
CA PRO A 68 -10.82 8.03 24.88
C PRO A 68 -10.02 8.75 25.96
N ASN A 69 -9.17 8.03 26.71
CA ASN A 69 -8.35 8.60 27.77
C ASN A 69 -7.17 9.40 27.21
N LYS A 70 -6.83 10.52 27.88
CA LYS A 70 -5.57 11.29 27.80
C LYS A 70 -4.73 11.12 26.51
N ASN A 71 -5.25 11.53 25.35
CA ASN A 71 -4.55 11.50 24.06
C ASN A 71 -4.05 10.11 23.59
N ASP A 72 -4.41 9.02 24.26
CA ASP A 72 -3.91 7.67 23.97
C ASP A 72 -4.27 7.24 22.54
N GLY A 73 -5.51 7.49 22.10
CA GLY A 73 -5.95 7.21 20.73
C GLY A 73 -5.15 7.97 19.67
N THR A 74 -4.86 9.24 19.91
CA THR A 74 -4.05 10.08 19.01
C THR A 74 -2.59 9.61 18.95
N GLN A 75 -2.01 9.23 20.09
CA GLN A 75 -0.67 8.67 20.17
C GLN A 75 -0.59 7.32 19.45
N LEU A 76 -1.59 6.44 19.66
CA LEU A 76 -1.68 5.16 18.98
C LEU A 76 -1.78 5.33 17.47
N TRP A 77 -2.64 6.23 16.98
CA TRP A 77 -2.71 6.54 15.55
C TRP A 77 -1.36 7.05 15.02
N THR A 78 -0.67 7.90 15.77
CA THR A 78 0.67 8.40 15.40
C THR A 78 1.69 7.26 15.29
N LEU A 79 1.65 6.26 16.18
CA LEU A 79 2.48 5.05 16.09
C LEU A 79 2.16 4.21 14.85
N TYR A 80 0.88 4.11 14.47
CA TYR A 80 0.51 3.49 13.18
C TYR A 80 1.10 4.26 12.01
N GLN A 81 1.08 5.60 12.02
CA GLN A 81 1.73 6.39 10.97
C GLN A 81 3.22 6.11 10.85
N HIS A 82 3.93 6.00 11.97
CA HIS A 82 5.35 5.62 11.96
C HIS A 82 5.56 4.22 11.37
N THR A 83 4.68 3.28 11.70
CA THR A 83 4.73 1.91 11.14
C THR A 83 4.50 1.92 9.63
N PHE A 84 3.47 2.62 9.16
CA PHE A 84 3.15 2.74 7.74
C PHE A 84 4.26 3.43 6.94
N ASN A 85 4.88 4.46 7.51
CA ASN A 85 6.00 5.18 6.87
C ASN A 85 7.22 4.29 6.61
N CYS A 86 7.36 3.18 7.35
CA CYS A 86 8.42 2.20 7.16
C CYS A 86 8.06 1.08 6.16
N MET A 87 6.79 0.96 5.75
CA MET A 87 6.36 -0.13 4.89
C MET A 87 6.91 0.00 3.47
N PRO A 88 7.28 -1.12 2.81
CA PRO A 88 7.67 -1.12 1.40
C PRO A 88 6.46 -0.83 0.50
N PHE A 89 6.71 -0.22 -0.66
CA PHE A 89 5.65 0.15 -1.61
C PHE A 89 5.40 -0.88 -2.71
N ALA A 90 6.43 -1.64 -3.07
CA ALA A 90 6.36 -2.65 -4.12
C ALA A 90 7.21 -3.87 -3.78
N ALA A 91 6.95 -4.97 -4.47
CA ALA A 91 7.75 -6.19 -4.43
C ALA A 91 7.87 -6.81 -5.82
N LEU A 92 8.97 -7.52 -6.03
CA LEU A 92 9.21 -8.35 -7.21
C LEU A 92 9.24 -9.82 -6.76
N ILE A 93 8.25 -10.60 -7.16
CA ILE A 93 8.11 -12.02 -6.76
C ILE A 93 8.70 -12.90 -7.86
N GLY A 94 9.68 -13.72 -7.48
CA GLY A 94 10.32 -14.68 -8.38
C GLY A 94 10.87 -14.04 -9.66
N GLU A 95 11.31 -12.78 -9.57
CA GLU A 95 11.85 -11.97 -10.69
C GLU A 95 10.87 -11.78 -11.86
N ARG A 96 9.57 -12.04 -11.63
CA ARG A 96 8.58 -12.09 -12.72
C ARG A 96 7.31 -11.31 -12.42
N ILE A 97 6.89 -11.26 -11.16
CA ILE A 97 5.62 -10.65 -10.79
C ILE A 97 5.89 -9.37 -10.01
N PHE A 98 5.56 -8.22 -10.63
CA PHE A 98 5.53 -6.95 -9.94
C PHE A 98 4.25 -6.83 -9.11
N ALA A 99 4.40 -6.45 -7.85
CA ALA A 99 3.32 -6.28 -6.89
C ALA A 99 3.41 -4.89 -6.28
N ALA A 100 2.40 -4.05 -6.50
CA ALA A 100 2.19 -2.76 -5.85
C ALA A 100 0.69 -2.55 -5.62
N HIS A 101 0.33 -1.58 -4.76
CA HIS A 101 -1.08 -1.38 -4.39
C HIS A 101 -1.93 -0.81 -5.54
N GLY A 102 -1.44 0.24 -6.20
CA GLY A 102 -2.11 0.81 -7.36
C GLY A 102 -1.71 0.05 -8.62
N GLY A 103 -0.65 0.50 -9.27
CA GLY A 103 -0.22 -0.12 -10.51
C GLY A 103 0.92 0.61 -11.20
N ILE A 104 0.93 0.49 -12.52
CA ILE A 104 1.95 1.07 -13.40
C ILE A 104 1.44 2.42 -13.92
N PHE A 105 2.34 3.40 -13.96
CA PHE A 105 2.10 4.77 -14.40
C PHE A 105 3.21 5.19 -15.39
N GLU A 106 3.07 6.35 -16.04
CA GLU A 106 3.96 6.75 -17.14
C GLU A 106 5.42 6.92 -16.70
N ASP A 107 5.65 7.51 -15.53
CA ASP A 107 6.98 7.79 -15.00
C ASP A 107 7.66 6.57 -14.36
N LEU A 108 7.02 5.39 -14.39
CA LEU A 108 7.61 4.14 -13.92
C LEU A 108 8.44 3.49 -15.04
N LEU A 109 9.73 3.82 -15.06
CA LEU A 109 10.66 3.46 -16.13
C LEU A 109 11.57 2.28 -15.79
N ASN A 110 12.06 2.20 -14.55
CA ASN A 110 12.98 1.12 -14.14
C ASN A 110 13.01 0.90 -12.62
N TRP A 111 13.57 -0.25 -12.23
CA TRP A 111 13.63 -0.67 -10.83
C TRP A 111 14.51 0.21 -9.94
N ASN A 112 15.52 0.89 -10.51
CA ASN A 112 16.43 1.76 -9.74
C ASN A 112 15.71 2.97 -9.15
N GLN A 113 14.52 3.32 -9.65
CA GLN A 113 13.69 4.37 -9.06
C GLN A 113 13.22 4.00 -7.64
N PHE A 114 12.97 2.71 -7.37
CA PHE A 114 12.57 2.25 -6.03
C PHE A 114 13.70 2.33 -5.01
N GLU A 115 14.96 2.16 -5.44
CA GLU A 115 16.13 2.26 -4.56
C GLU A 115 16.34 3.69 -4.01
N ARG A 116 15.79 4.69 -4.70
CA ARG A 116 15.85 6.10 -4.28
C ARG A 116 14.80 6.45 -3.22
N ILE A 117 13.86 5.54 -2.93
CA ILE A 117 12.83 5.78 -1.93
C ILE A 117 13.42 5.55 -0.54
N CYS A 118 13.78 6.64 0.13
CA CYS A 118 14.15 6.63 1.54
C CYS A 118 12.93 6.32 2.41
N ARG A 119 13.11 5.47 3.42
CA ARG A 119 12.11 5.18 4.46
C ARG A 119 12.73 5.42 5.84
N PRO A 120 12.00 5.94 6.83
CA PRO A 120 10.56 6.27 6.80
C PRO A 120 10.25 7.48 5.92
N THR A 121 9.11 7.45 5.23
CA THR A 121 8.64 8.59 4.41
C THR A 121 7.13 8.75 4.49
N ASP A 122 6.65 9.99 4.54
CA ASP A 122 5.24 10.31 4.35
C ASP A 122 4.95 10.51 2.85
N ILE A 123 3.68 10.45 2.46
CA ILE A 123 3.30 10.52 1.04
C ILE A 123 2.62 11.85 0.77
N THR A 124 3.14 12.57 -0.23
CA THR A 124 2.54 13.79 -0.77
C THR A 124 1.43 13.45 -1.78
N ASP A 125 0.51 14.38 -2.04
CA ASP A 125 -0.62 14.17 -2.96
C ASP A 125 -0.20 14.06 -4.46
N ILE A 126 1.09 14.24 -4.76
CA ILE A 126 1.69 14.16 -6.09
C ILE A 126 3.03 13.41 -6.07
N GLY A 127 3.45 12.92 -7.23
CA GLY A 127 4.77 12.33 -7.46
C GLY A 127 4.79 10.80 -7.46
N PHE A 128 5.99 10.24 -7.69
CA PHE A 128 6.20 8.80 -7.95
C PHE A 128 5.52 7.86 -6.94
N ILE A 129 5.64 8.15 -5.64
CA ILE A 129 5.04 7.31 -4.59
C ILE A 129 3.52 7.40 -4.60
N ASN A 130 2.98 8.61 -4.83
CA ASN A 130 1.54 8.81 -4.96
C ASN A 130 1.00 8.03 -6.16
N ASP A 131 1.69 8.07 -7.29
CA ASP A 131 1.25 7.34 -8.47
C ASP A 131 1.29 5.83 -8.29
N LEU A 132 2.31 5.33 -7.61
CA LEU A 132 2.48 3.91 -7.32
C LEU A 132 1.32 3.32 -6.49
N ILE A 133 0.75 4.09 -5.56
CA ILE A 133 -0.34 3.64 -4.69
C ILE A 133 -1.73 4.04 -5.19
N TRP A 134 -1.85 4.87 -6.22
CA TRP A 134 -3.16 5.34 -6.72
C TRP A 134 -3.45 4.95 -8.17
N ALA A 135 -2.46 4.51 -8.94
CA ALA A 135 -2.67 4.15 -10.33
C ALA A 135 -3.68 3.00 -10.47
N ASP A 136 -4.57 3.12 -11.47
CA ASP A 136 -5.59 2.11 -11.76
C ASP A 136 -5.44 1.56 -13.19
N PRO A 137 -5.80 0.30 -13.45
CA PRO A 137 -6.03 -0.15 -14.82
C PRO A 137 -7.32 0.46 -15.38
N GLY A 138 -7.37 0.72 -16.68
CA GLY A 138 -8.61 1.15 -17.33
C GLY A 138 -8.70 0.81 -18.81
N ASN A 139 -9.87 1.07 -19.39
CA ASN A 139 -10.15 0.83 -20.81
C ASN A 139 -10.51 2.16 -21.50
N PHE A 140 -9.52 2.75 -22.15
CA PHE A 140 -9.60 4.05 -22.83
C PHE A 140 -8.60 4.10 -24.00
N PRO A 141 -8.78 5.00 -24.98
CA PRO A 141 -7.79 5.19 -26.04
C PRO A 141 -6.47 5.75 -25.48
N GLY A 142 -5.33 5.29 -26.00
CA GLY A 142 -4.00 5.74 -25.57
C GLY A 142 -3.28 4.80 -24.60
N LYS A 143 -2.15 5.25 -24.03
CA LYS A 143 -1.34 4.48 -23.07
C LYS A 143 -1.74 4.81 -21.63
N TYR A 144 -1.77 6.10 -21.29
CA TYR A 144 -2.17 6.61 -19.98
C TYR A 144 -3.23 7.70 -20.13
N ILE A 145 -4.07 7.84 -19.10
CA ILE A 145 -4.95 8.99 -18.90
C ILE A 145 -4.90 9.44 -17.45
N GLN A 146 -5.40 10.63 -17.15
CA GLN A 146 -5.63 11.03 -15.77
C GLN A 146 -6.67 10.12 -15.11
N SER A 147 -6.42 9.68 -13.87
CA SER A 147 -7.31 8.77 -13.17
C SER A 147 -8.66 9.44 -12.86
N PRO A 148 -9.79 8.74 -13.01
CA PRO A 148 -11.11 9.21 -12.55
C PRO A 148 -11.17 9.52 -11.06
N ARG A 149 -10.23 9.01 -10.26
CA ARG A 149 -10.11 9.33 -8.82
C ARG A 149 -9.70 10.78 -8.56
N GLY A 150 -9.28 11.53 -9.59
CA GLY A 150 -8.74 12.88 -9.46
C GLY A 150 -7.30 12.92 -8.94
N VAL A 151 -6.69 11.75 -8.71
CA VAL A 151 -5.30 11.57 -8.28
C VAL A 151 -4.65 10.48 -9.11
N SER A 152 -3.39 10.70 -9.50
CA SER A 152 -2.62 9.78 -10.36
C SER A 152 -3.20 9.55 -11.76
N GLN A 153 -2.77 8.47 -12.40
CA GLN A 153 -2.97 8.10 -13.79
C GLN A 153 -3.59 6.71 -13.86
N SER A 154 -4.29 6.42 -14.96
CA SER A 154 -4.71 5.07 -15.28
C SER A 154 -3.91 4.52 -16.46
N LEU A 155 -3.59 3.21 -16.43
CA LEU A 155 -2.92 2.50 -17.53
C LEU A 155 -3.91 1.66 -18.36
N HIS A 156 -3.79 1.73 -19.68
CA HIS A 156 -4.64 0.95 -20.58
C HIS A 156 -4.39 -0.57 -20.46
N MET A 157 -5.45 -1.34 -20.17
CA MET A 157 -5.36 -2.77 -19.84
C MET A 157 -4.66 -3.65 -20.90
N ARG A 158 -4.80 -3.37 -22.21
CA ARG A 158 -4.15 -4.20 -23.25
C ARG A 158 -2.63 -4.15 -23.20
N LYS A 159 -2.04 -3.13 -22.59
CA LYS A 159 -0.57 -3.01 -22.49
C LYS A 159 0.04 -3.88 -21.37
N LEU A 160 -0.75 -4.32 -20.40
CA LEU A 160 -0.31 -5.28 -19.38
C LEU A 160 0.03 -6.67 -19.97
N LYS A 161 -0.52 -7.01 -21.14
CA LYS A 161 -0.35 -8.34 -21.76
C LYS A 161 0.96 -8.53 -22.52
N ASN A 162 1.68 -7.45 -22.84
CA ASN A 162 2.80 -7.52 -23.78
C ASN A 162 4.19 -7.59 -23.13
N GLY A 163 4.30 -7.64 -21.80
CA GLY A 163 5.58 -7.84 -21.10
C GLY A 163 6.64 -6.75 -21.30
N SER A 164 6.36 -5.73 -22.11
CA SER A 164 7.23 -4.58 -22.37
C SER A 164 6.74 -3.39 -21.55
N ILE A 165 7.32 -3.23 -20.36
CA ILE A 165 7.44 -1.95 -19.68
C ILE A 165 8.90 -1.54 -19.83
#